data_AF-K4L5C9-F1
#
_entry.id   AF-K4L5C9-F1
#
_cell.length_a   1.000
_cell.length_b   1.000
_cell.length_c   1.000
_cell.angle_alpha   90.00
_cell.angle_beta   90.00
_cell.angle_gamma   90.00
#
_symmetry.space_group_name_H-M   'P 1'
#
loop_
_entity.id
_entity.type
_entity.pdbx_description
1 polymer ?
#
loop_
_entity_poly.entity_id
_entity_poly.type
_entity_poly.pdbx_seq_one_letter_code
_entity_poly.pdbx_strand_id
1 'polypeptide(L)'
;MPTTFPTSIDSFTRKTDYISDILSEDINDLQDATIATQTELLRVAGELATNTSTATSAANTANAASTAATAATAAVATLTEQVEALDPVKSNQYGINPLYPPAPMVAAVGDGIADDTAALQAILNTYGWLDIPRGKYFKITSKLSIVDKRITGPGCLSGGIIQYTDAESVIGIGGKCYIADCYIGHASLPSSPYAYGLETVAAVEDVSFIGRLLLENNSDGIYNEDFNIFSATIQDIRSTRFTHSGFWFGGNGNTGCSIDNLYCVNWDDYGSGTKLSAYCGIYFAGYTDGVVGQINIEHGNYEQGLVMPDCENFVIKSLHLEGYVADSDYDSMIYVGSGNVQINSATAIFDTFDAANITDYSFIKLGYDAKIRIGSVKHRDNTKTGSPTLHRFYGDGTQEAGASVYVDNYSSDVFTGGDYFPVNTQANPVLKKLNDFVYFSQYKGNTAVALATSGTIAVTMTDSEVFTITPAGACTFNASGGYAGKRCSFIVTTSGTTSYTLTWGTNFKTTGTLATGTTTAKVFVVNFVCKDGTTWVETGRTAAM
;
A
#
# COMPACT_ATOMS: atom_id res chain seq x y z
N MET A 1 -83.31 119.13 -16.61
CA MET A 1 -82.47 118.50 -17.65
C MET A 1 -81.59 119.60 -18.22
N PRO A 2 -80.26 119.57 -18.03
CA PRO A 2 -79.31 118.99 -19.01
C PRO A 2 -78.05 118.34 -18.35
N THR A 3 -77.47 117.24 -18.85
CA THR A 3 -76.38 117.12 -19.85
C THR A 3 -75.25 118.16 -19.73
N THR A 4 -74.11 117.79 -19.11
CA THR A 4 -72.74 118.28 -19.42
C THR A 4 -71.65 117.50 -18.66
N PHE A 5 -70.51 117.30 -19.34
CA PHE A 5 -69.29 116.55 -18.97
C PHE A 5 -68.55 117.05 -17.71
N PRO A 6 -67.81 116.18 -16.99
CA PRO A 6 -66.56 116.54 -16.35
C PRO A 6 -65.37 116.19 -17.26
N THR A 7 -64.68 117.25 -17.64
CA THR A 7 -63.34 117.32 -18.21
C THR A 7 -62.29 116.89 -17.17
N SER A 8 -61.58 115.79 -17.40
CA SER A 8 -60.16 115.61 -17.03
C SER A 8 -59.69 114.18 -17.35
N ILE A 9 -59.32 113.95 -18.61
CA ILE A 9 -58.39 112.88 -18.96
C ILE A 9 -57.00 113.44 -18.68
N ASP A 10 -56.53 113.28 -17.44
CA ASP A 10 -55.17 113.69 -17.03
C ASP A 10 -54.43 112.53 -16.32
N SER A 11 -54.85 111.28 -16.55
CA SER A 11 -54.25 110.09 -15.91
C SER A 11 -53.81 108.98 -16.87
N PHE A 12 -53.97 109.13 -18.19
CA PHE A 12 -53.56 108.11 -19.15
C PHE A 12 -52.18 108.30 -19.77
N THR A 13 -51.59 109.49 -19.72
CA THR A 13 -50.27 109.77 -20.33
C THR A 13 -49.08 109.51 -19.42
N ARG A 14 -49.25 109.26 -18.11
CA ARG A 14 -48.16 108.86 -17.20
C ARG A 14 -48.00 107.34 -17.01
N LYS A 15 -48.94 106.52 -17.50
CA LYS A 15 -48.86 105.06 -17.38
C LYS A 15 -48.18 104.37 -18.56
N THR A 16 -48.11 105.00 -19.72
CA THR A 16 -47.46 104.44 -20.91
C THR A 16 -45.93 104.51 -20.83
N ASP A 17 -45.37 105.56 -20.22
CA ASP A 17 -43.91 105.70 -20.08
C ASP A 17 -43.32 104.69 -19.09
N TYR A 18 -44.04 104.32 -18.02
CA TYR A 18 -43.56 103.31 -17.06
C TYR A 18 -43.59 101.87 -17.61
N ILE A 19 -44.47 101.54 -18.55
CA ILE A 19 -44.52 100.19 -19.13
C ILE A 19 -43.42 100.00 -20.18
N SER A 20 -43.07 101.06 -20.93
CA SER A 20 -41.95 101.07 -21.87
C SER A 20 -40.61 100.84 -21.18
N ASP A 21 -40.37 101.52 -20.07
CA ASP A 21 -39.10 101.43 -19.35
C ASP A 21 -38.95 100.10 -18.61
N ILE A 22 -40.00 99.61 -17.95
CA ILE A 22 -39.99 98.29 -17.26
C ILE A 22 -39.78 97.15 -18.27
N LEU A 23 -40.47 97.18 -19.43
CA LEU A 23 -40.30 96.15 -20.45
C LEU A 23 -38.91 96.21 -21.11
N SER A 24 -38.30 97.39 -21.22
CA SER A 24 -36.96 97.53 -21.80
C SER A 24 -35.88 97.01 -20.85
N GLU A 25 -36.03 97.23 -19.54
CA GLU A 25 -35.15 96.68 -18.50
C GLU A 25 -35.26 95.14 -18.46
N ASP A 26 -36.48 94.59 -18.41
CA ASP A 26 -36.71 93.14 -18.42
C ASP A 26 -36.17 92.47 -19.69
N ILE A 27 -36.28 93.12 -20.86
CA ILE A 27 -35.73 92.60 -22.12
C ILE A 27 -34.20 92.60 -22.10
N ASN A 28 -33.57 93.65 -21.59
CA ASN A 28 -32.11 93.73 -21.49
C ASN A 28 -31.58 92.69 -20.50
N ASP A 29 -32.23 92.51 -19.35
CA ASP A 29 -31.87 91.48 -18.37
C ASP A 29 -31.98 90.06 -18.95
N LEU A 30 -33.03 89.80 -19.75
CA LEU A 30 -33.18 88.52 -20.46
C LEU A 30 -32.12 88.33 -21.54
N GLN A 31 -31.72 89.39 -22.25
CA GLN A 31 -30.66 89.34 -23.25
C GLN A 31 -29.31 89.08 -22.59
N ASP A 32 -28.99 89.77 -21.49
CA ASP A 32 -27.76 89.59 -20.73
C ASP A 32 -27.68 88.20 -20.10
N ALA A 33 -28.79 87.69 -19.54
CA ALA A 33 -28.88 86.31 -19.05
C ALA A 33 -28.68 85.29 -20.18
N THR A 34 -29.21 85.57 -21.37
CA THR A 34 -29.03 84.71 -22.55
C THR A 34 -27.57 84.69 -23.02
N ILE A 35 -26.92 85.86 -23.08
CA ILE A 35 -25.51 86.00 -23.46
C ILE A 35 -24.59 85.32 -22.44
N ALA A 36 -24.86 85.49 -21.15
CA ALA A 36 -24.13 84.83 -20.07
C ALA A 36 -24.24 83.29 -20.18
N THR A 37 -25.45 82.78 -20.45
CA THR A 37 -25.69 81.35 -20.63
C THR A 37 -24.98 80.79 -21.87
N GLN A 38 -25.02 81.51 -22.99
CA GLN A 38 -24.32 81.13 -24.22
C GLN A 38 -22.80 81.13 -24.03
N THR A 39 -22.27 82.12 -23.33
CA THR A 39 -20.84 82.22 -23.02
C THR A 39 -20.38 81.05 -22.16
N GLU A 40 -21.17 80.69 -21.14
CA GLU A 40 -20.87 79.57 -20.26
C GLU A 40 -20.94 78.22 -21.00
N LEU A 41 -21.93 78.04 -21.87
CA LEU A 41 -22.02 76.86 -22.73
C LEU A 41 -20.80 76.70 -23.65
N LEU A 42 -20.32 77.80 -24.24
CA LEU A 42 -19.11 77.80 -25.06
C LEU A 42 -17.85 77.46 -24.24
N ARG A 43 -17.73 77.99 -23.02
CA ARG A 43 -16.65 77.66 -22.09
C ARG A 43 -16.64 76.18 -21.75
N VAL A 44 -17.78 75.62 -21.35
CA VAL A 44 -17.93 74.21 -21.00
C VAL A 44 -17.66 73.29 -22.19
N ALA A 45 -18.10 73.67 -23.40
CA ALA A 45 -17.80 72.91 -24.61
C ALA A 45 -16.30 72.87 -24.94
N GLY A 46 -15.58 73.99 -24.74
CA GLY A 46 -14.12 74.05 -24.90
C GLY A 46 -13.37 73.19 -23.88
N GLU A 47 -13.81 73.20 -22.63
CA GLU A 47 -13.24 72.34 -21.57
C GLU A 47 -13.49 70.86 -21.85
N LEU A 48 -14.69 70.51 -22.30
CA LEU A 48 -15.03 69.13 -22.67
C LEU A 48 -14.16 68.64 -23.83
N ALA A 49 -14.00 69.44 -24.89
CA ALA A 49 -13.15 69.08 -26.02
C ALA A 49 -11.68 68.88 -25.63
N THR A 50 -11.15 69.71 -24.73
CA THR A 50 -9.78 69.61 -24.21
C THR A 50 -9.59 68.38 -23.34
N ASN A 51 -10.57 68.04 -22.50
CA ASN A 51 -10.54 66.85 -21.67
C ASN A 51 -10.64 65.57 -22.52
N THR A 52 -11.47 65.55 -23.55
CA THR A 52 -11.61 64.41 -24.47
C THR A 52 -10.33 64.18 -25.29
N SER A 53 -9.67 65.23 -25.77
CA SER A 53 -8.40 65.08 -26.52
C SER A 53 -7.26 64.57 -25.64
N THR A 54 -7.19 65.02 -24.38
CA THR A 54 -6.21 64.57 -23.39
C THR A 54 -6.42 63.09 -23.03
N ALA A 55 -7.67 62.68 -22.78
CA ALA A 55 -8.00 61.29 -22.49
C ALA A 55 -7.69 60.34 -23.66
N THR A 56 -7.97 60.77 -24.90
CA THR A 56 -7.68 59.99 -26.12
C THR A 56 -6.17 59.78 -26.31
N SER A 57 -5.37 60.81 -26.03
CA SER A 57 -3.90 60.74 -26.15
C SER A 57 -3.27 59.81 -25.10
N ALA A 58 -3.79 59.81 -23.87
CA ALA A 58 -3.36 58.89 -22.81
C ALA A 58 -3.69 57.42 -23.14
N ALA A 59 -4.90 57.16 -23.67
CA ALA A 59 -5.32 55.81 -24.07
C ALA A 59 -4.44 55.23 -25.19
N ASN A 60 -4.08 56.03 -26.19
CA ASN A 60 -3.19 55.60 -27.28
C ASN A 60 -1.77 55.26 -26.78
N THR A 61 -1.26 56.01 -25.80
CA THR A 61 0.05 55.75 -25.20
C THR A 61 0.08 54.44 -24.40
N ALA A 62 -0.99 54.15 -23.64
CA ALA A 62 -1.12 52.89 -22.91
C ALA A 62 -1.21 51.67 -23.84
N ASN A 63 -1.91 51.80 -24.97
CA ASN A 63 -2.07 50.71 -25.93
C ASN A 63 -0.75 50.37 -26.65
N ALA A 64 0.06 51.39 -26.98
CA ALA A 64 1.40 51.21 -27.53
C ALA A 64 2.35 50.50 -26.54
N ALA A 65 2.30 50.86 -25.26
CA ALA A 65 3.10 50.21 -24.21
C ALA A 65 2.71 48.74 -24.01
N SER A 66 1.41 48.42 -24.02
CA SER A 66 0.90 47.03 -23.95
C SER A 66 1.38 46.16 -25.11
N THR A 67 1.33 46.71 -26.33
CA THR A 67 1.81 46.01 -27.54
C THR A 67 3.32 45.75 -27.47
N ALA A 68 4.11 46.72 -27.01
CA ALA A 68 5.55 46.57 -26.83
C ALA A 68 5.91 45.55 -25.73
N ALA A 69 5.18 45.51 -24.62
CA ALA A 69 5.37 44.52 -23.56
C ALA A 69 5.06 43.09 -24.05
N THR A 70 4.02 42.93 -24.88
CA THR A 70 3.66 41.64 -25.49
C THR A 70 4.76 41.17 -26.45
N ALA A 71 5.27 42.07 -27.29
CA ALA A 71 6.38 41.78 -28.21
C ALA A 71 7.69 41.45 -27.47
N ALA A 72 8.00 42.16 -26.38
CA ALA A 72 9.16 41.86 -25.54
C ALA A 72 9.05 40.50 -24.85
N THR A 73 7.85 40.14 -24.38
CA THR A 73 7.60 38.82 -23.77
C THR A 73 7.78 37.70 -24.79
N ALA A 74 7.27 37.88 -26.02
CA ALA A 74 7.48 36.94 -27.11
C ALA A 74 8.96 36.80 -27.49
N ALA A 75 9.70 37.91 -27.55
CA ALA A 75 11.13 37.90 -27.86
C ALA A 75 11.97 37.20 -26.76
N VAL A 76 11.63 37.39 -25.49
CA VAL A 76 12.28 36.70 -24.37
C VAL A 76 12.03 35.19 -24.42
N ALA A 77 10.81 34.76 -24.76
CA ALA A 77 10.50 33.34 -24.96
C ALA A 77 11.35 32.72 -26.08
N THR A 78 11.44 33.39 -27.24
CA THR A 78 12.27 32.93 -28.37
C THR A 78 13.77 32.89 -28.02
N LEU A 79 14.29 33.88 -27.29
CA LEU A 79 15.70 33.88 -26.87
C LEU A 79 15.99 32.78 -25.85
N THR A 80 15.03 32.43 -25.00
CA THR A 80 15.17 31.34 -24.02
C THR A 80 15.29 30.00 -24.74
N GLU A 81 14.42 29.73 -25.73
CA GLU A 81 14.51 28.54 -26.58
C GLU A 81 15.85 28.44 -27.33
N GLN A 82 16.37 29.57 -27.83
CA GLN A 82 17.64 29.61 -28.54
C GLN A 82 18.85 29.37 -27.63
N VAL A 83 18.81 29.85 -26.38
CA VAL A 83 19.89 29.65 -25.41
C VAL A 83 19.92 28.20 -24.91
N GLU A 84 18.75 27.58 -24.69
CA GLU A 84 18.65 26.15 -24.35
C GLU A 84 19.20 25.24 -25.46
N ALA A 85 19.05 25.63 -26.72
CA ALA A 85 19.59 24.90 -27.86
C ALA A 85 21.13 25.01 -28.03
N LEU A 86 21.80 25.94 -27.34
CA LEU A 86 23.22 26.28 -27.55
C LEU A 86 24.19 25.72 -26.50
N ASP A 87 23.76 24.90 -25.53
CA ASP A 87 24.65 24.27 -24.53
C ASP A 87 24.89 22.77 -24.81
N PRO A 88 25.79 22.41 -25.75
CA PRO A 88 26.09 21.01 -26.09
C PRO A 88 26.92 20.27 -25.03
N VAL A 89 27.36 20.92 -23.95
CA VAL A 89 28.25 20.31 -22.94
C VAL A 89 27.47 19.74 -21.74
N LYS A 90 26.16 20.00 -21.64
CA LYS A 90 25.30 19.52 -20.54
C LYS A 90 24.43 18.30 -20.86
N SER A 91 24.44 17.78 -22.09
CA SER A 91 23.50 16.72 -22.53
C SER A 91 23.56 15.39 -21.76
N ASN A 92 24.63 15.13 -20.99
CA ASN A 92 24.74 13.92 -20.16
C ASN A 92 24.32 14.14 -18.69
N GLN A 93 23.93 15.36 -18.28
CA GLN A 93 23.52 15.68 -16.91
C GLN A 93 22.04 16.00 -16.76
N TYR A 94 21.30 16.15 -17.86
CA TYR A 94 19.88 16.48 -17.86
C TYR A 94 19.13 15.49 -18.75
N GLY A 95 17.90 15.14 -18.37
CA GLY A 95 17.07 14.26 -19.18
C GLY A 95 16.74 14.88 -20.54
N ILE A 96 16.72 14.04 -21.58
CA ILE A 96 16.45 14.49 -22.95
C ILE A 96 14.95 14.57 -23.16
N ASN A 97 14.47 15.77 -23.54
CA ASN A 97 13.11 15.94 -24.04
C ASN A 97 12.99 15.25 -25.42
N PRO A 98 12.16 14.20 -25.55
CA PRO A 98 12.08 13.43 -26.78
C PRO A 98 11.45 14.16 -27.96
N LEU A 99 10.79 15.31 -27.74
CA LEU A 99 10.27 16.15 -28.81
C LEU A 99 11.36 16.97 -29.50
N TYR A 100 12.49 17.18 -28.81
CA TYR A 100 13.60 18.03 -29.27
C TYR A 100 14.97 17.39 -28.98
N PRO A 101 15.23 16.14 -29.40
CA PRO A 101 16.50 15.50 -29.10
C PRO A 101 17.63 16.15 -29.92
N PRO A 102 18.88 16.17 -29.41
CA PRO A 102 19.99 16.74 -30.16
C PRO A 102 20.23 15.99 -31.48
N ALA A 103 20.58 16.75 -32.54
CA ALA A 103 20.93 16.16 -33.83
C ALA A 103 22.10 15.16 -33.68
N PRO A 104 22.09 14.02 -34.42
CA PRO A 104 21.23 13.70 -35.55
C PRO A 104 19.97 12.89 -35.21
N MET A 105 19.51 12.91 -33.96
CA MET A 105 18.37 12.07 -33.52
C MET A 105 17.04 12.48 -34.17
N VAL A 106 16.17 11.49 -34.34
CA VAL A 106 14.78 11.72 -34.77
C VAL A 106 13.93 12.04 -33.55
N ALA A 107 13.19 13.15 -33.61
CA ALA A 107 12.24 13.52 -32.58
C ALA A 107 11.05 12.55 -32.52
N ALA A 108 10.62 12.23 -31.31
CA ALA A 108 9.30 11.64 -31.09
C ALA A 108 8.21 12.69 -31.32
N VAL A 109 7.00 12.24 -31.63
CA VAL A 109 5.82 13.08 -31.86
C VAL A 109 5.08 13.35 -30.55
N GLY A 110 4.88 12.32 -29.72
CA GLY A 110 4.22 12.44 -28.41
C GLY A 110 2.77 12.94 -28.49
N ASP A 111 2.06 12.58 -29.56
CA ASP A 111 0.64 12.90 -29.78
C ASP A 111 -0.31 11.76 -29.35
N GLY A 112 0.24 10.65 -28.83
CA GLY A 112 -0.50 9.44 -28.47
C GLY A 112 -1.03 8.63 -29.65
N ILE A 113 -0.69 9.01 -30.89
CA ILE A 113 -1.20 8.38 -32.12
C ILE A 113 -0.05 7.78 -32.94
N ALA A 114 1.00 8.56 -33.17
CA ALA A 114 2.21 8.12 -33.82
C ALA A 114 2.95 7.12 -32.93
N ASP A 115 3.61 6.13 -33.56
CA ASP A 115 4.45 5.19 -32.82
C ASP A 115 5.83 5.80 -32.58
N ASP A 116 6.11 6.10 -31.31
CA ASP A 116 7.32 6.75 -30.85
C ASP A 116 8.41 5.76 -30.42
N THR A 117 8.16 4.45 -30.48
CA THR A 117 9.04 3.39 -29.95
C THR A 117 10.50 3.56 -30.38
N ALA A 118 10.74 3.66 -31.69
CA ALA A 118 12.09 3.72 -32.25
C ALA A 118 12.83 5.00 -31.85
N ALA A 119 12.13 6.14 -31.80
CA ALA A 119 12.70 7.43 -31.41
C ALA A 119 13.09 7.41 -29.92
N LEU A 120 12.19 6.95 -29.05
CA LEU A 120 12.45 6.86 -27.61
C LEU A 120 13.60 5.91 -27.29
N GLN A 121 13.61 4.71 -27.87
CA GLN A 121 14.67 3.75 -27.61
C GLN A 121 16.03 4.24 -28.13
N ALA A 122 16.07 4.94 -29.27
CA ALA A 122 17.30 5.54 -29.77
C ALA A 122 17.85 6.59 -28.79
N ILE A 123 17.00 7.46 -28.26
CA ILE A 123 17.38 8.48 -27.26
C ILE A 123 17.94 7.80 -26.00
N LEU A 124 17.24 6.79 -25.48
CA LEU A 124 17.70 6.01 -24.33
C LEU A 124 19.05 5.35 -24.60
N ASN A 125 19.26 4.74 -25.76
CA ASN A 125 20.52 4.10 -26.11
C ASN A 125 21.70 5.08 -26.23
N THR A 126 21.43 6.33 -26.59
CA THR A 126 22.48 7.34 -26.85
C THR A 126 22.81 8.15 -25.60
N TYR A 127 21.79 8.58 -24.86
CA TYR A 127 21.95 9.53 -23.74
C TYR A 127 21.64 8.92 -22.37
N GLY A 128 21.02 7.74 -22.32
CA GLY A 128 20.71 7.04 -21.07
C GLY A 128 19.62 7.69 -20.21
N TRP A 129 19.06 8.85 -20.59
CA TRP A 129 18.02 9.53 -19.83
C TRP A 129 16.99 10.20 -20.73
N LEU A 130 15.74 9.78 -20.59
CA LEU A 130 14.55 10.38 -21.20
C LEU A 130 13.75 11.22 -20.18
N ASP A 131 13.33 12.42 -20.55
CA ASP A 131 12.45 13.27 -19.74
C ASP A 131 11.12 13.52 -20.45
N ILE A 132 10.03 12.97 -19.91
CA ILE A 132 8.68 13.04 -20.49
C ILE A 132 8.11 14.45 -20.25
N PRO A 133 7.73 15.20 -21.32
CA PRO A 133 7.17 16.53 -21.14
C PRO A 133 5.74 16.50 -20.61
N ARG A 134 5.33 17.57 -19.93
CA ARG A 134 3.95 17.76 -19.46
C ARG A 134 2.95 17.75 -20.62
N GLY A 135 1.84 17.05 -20.41
CA GLY A 135 0.73 16.91 -21.37
C GLY A 135 1.03 15.97 -22.53
N LYS A 136 2.12 15.20 -22.47
CA LYS A 136 2.54 14.31 -23.56
C LYS A 136 2.41 12.85 -23.19
N TYR A 137 1.83 12.10 -24.12
CA TYR A 137 1.70 10.65 -24.05
C TYR A 137 2.34 10.06 -25.29
N PHE A 138 3.28 9.16 -25.09
CA PHE A 138 4.00 8.50 -26.17
C PHE A 138 3.41 7.12 -26.37
N LYS A 139 2.95 6.87 -27.59
CA LYS A 139 2.50 5.53 -27.97
C LYS A 139 3.72 4.71 -28.35
N ILE A 140 3.77 3.48 -27.83
CA ILE A 140 4.74 2.48 -28.24
C ILE A 140 4.03 1.22 -28.73
N THR A 141 4.73 0.42 -29.53
CA THR A 141 4.29 -0.90 -30.01
C THR A 141 5.30 -2.01 -29.71
N SER A 142 6.41 -1.65 -29.05
CA SER A 142 7.40 -2.60 -28.52
C SER A 142 7.99 -2.06 -27.23
N LYS A 143 8.41 -2.98 -26.36
CA LYS A 143 8.99 -2.71 -25.05
C LYS A 143 10.18 -1.76 -25.13
N LEU A 144 10.19 -0.74 -24.27
CA LEU A 144 11.39 0.09 -24.05
C LEU A 144 12.29 -0.56 -23.00
N SER A 145 13.61 -0.51 -23.16
CA SER A 145 14.56 -1.04 -22.18
C SER A 145 15.34 0.07 -21.49
N ILE A 146 15.28 0.09 -20.15
CA ILE A 146 16.00 1.04 -19.29
C ILE A 146 17.08 0.40 -18.42
N VAL A 147 17.65 -0.72 -18.85
CA VAL A 147 18.83 -1.30 -18.17
C VAL A 147 19.96 -0.28 -18.12
N ASP A 148 20.36 0.13 -16.92
CA ASP A 148 21.32 1.22 -16.63
C ASP A 148 20.91 2.60 -17.18
N LYS A 149 19.61 2.88 -17.28
CA LYS A 149 19.07 4.12 -17.85
C LYS A 149 17.99 4.73 -16.97
N ARG A 150 17.53 5.92 -17.38
CA ARG A 150 16.61 6.75 -16.64
C ARG A 150 15.42 7.20 -17.46
N ILE A 151 14.24 7.20 -16.84
CA ILE A 151 13.04 7.89 -17.34
C ILE A 151 12.50 8.77 -16.20
N THR A 152 12.29 10.04 -16.48
CA THR A 152 11.59 10.97 -15.58
C THR A 152 10.37 11.52 -16.28
N GLY A 153 9.39 11.96 -15.50
CA GLY A 153 8.23 12.65 -16.02
C GLY A 153 7.78 13.84 -15.19
N PRO A 154 6.69 14.48 -15.62
CA PRO A 154 6.22 15.74 -15.06
C PRO A 154 5.21 15.54 -13.92
N GLY A 155 5.01 14.29 -13.47
CA GLY A 155 3.99 13.80 -12.55
C GLY A 155 3.17 12.65 -13.15
N CYS A 156 2.72 11.72 -12.31
CA CYS A 156 2.04 10.47 -12.72
C CYS A 156 0.71 10.63 -13.47
N LEU A 157 0.13 11.83 -13.49
CA LEU A 157 -1.10 12.16 -14.24
C LEU A 157 -0.87 13.21 -15.34
N SER A 158 0.39 13.58 -15.58
CA SER A 158 0.76 14.72 -16.42
C SER A 158 1.58 14.33 -17.64
N GLY A 159 1.87 13.06 -17.86
CA GLY A 159 2.54 12.55 -19.04
C GLY A 159 2.96 11.09 -18.86
N GLY A 160 3.12 10.35 -19.94
CA GLY A 160 3.39 8.92 -19.84
C GLY A 160 3.71 8.19 -21.13
N ILE A 161 3.85 6.88 -21.00
CA ILE A 161 4.15 5.94 -22.08
C ILE A 161 3.03 4.90 -22.10
N ILE A 162 2.45 4.69 -23.28
CA ILE A 162 1.29 3.82 -23.48
C ILE A 162 1.63 2.75 -24.50
N GLN A 163 1.56 1.49 -24.07
CA GLN A 163 1.72 0.33 -24.93
C GLN A 163 0.40 0.02 -25.67
N TYR A 164 0.46 -0.13 -26.99
CA TYR A 164 -0.70 -0.40 -27.84
C TYR A 164 -0.80 -1.86 -28.29
N THR A 165 0.15 -2.72 -27.89
CA THR A 165 0.07 -4.17 -28.07
C THR A 165 -0.08 -4.85 -26.72
N ASP A 166 -0.95 -5.85 -26.58
CA ASP A 166 -1.05 -6.62 -25.33
C ASP A 166 0.00 -7.73 -25.21
N ALA A 167 0.83 -7.97 -26.23
CA ALA A 167 1.79 -9.07 -26.24
C ALA A 167 3.13 -8.77 -25.53
N GLU A 168 3.37 -7.54 -25.08
CA GLU A 168 4.66 -7.08 -24.56
C GLU A 168 4.46 -6.15 -23.38
N SER A 169 5.45 -6.08 -22.48
CA SER A 169 5.44 -5.08 -21.42
C SER A 169 5.71 -3.67 -21.95
N VAL A 170 5.39 -2.65 -21.15
CA VAL A 170 5.66 -1.25 -21.51
C VAL A 170 7.17 -0.97 -21.41
N ILE A 171 7.77 -1.30 -20.27
CA ILE A 171 9.17 -0.99 -19.97
C ILE A 171 9.88 -2.17 -19.29
N GLY A 172 10.99 -2.59 -19.88
CA GLY A 172 11.97 -3.50 -19.27
C GLY A 172 12.97 -2.74 -18.38
N ILE A 173 13.05 -3.09 -17.10
CA ILE A 173 13.93 -2.49 -16.09
C ILE A 173 15.09 -3.44 -15.70
N GLY A 174 16.19 -2.88 -15.19
CA GLY A 174 17.35 -3.65 -14.74
C GLY A 174 18.61 -2.78 -14.59
N GLY A 175 19.72 -3.37 -14.13
CA GLY A 175 20.93 -2.63 -13.80
C GLY A 175 20.64 -1.55 -12.75
N LYS A 176 21.30 -0.39 -12.90
CA LYS A 176 21.10 0.80 -12.05
C LYS A 176 20.07 1.74 -12.66
N CYS A 177 18.83 1.28 -12.74
CA CYS A 177 17.76 2.04 -13.39
C CYS A 177 17.13 3.11 -12.48
N TYR A 178 16.61 4.17 -13.10
CA TYR A 178 15.81 5.19 -12.42
C TYR A 178 14.53 5.45 -13.21
N ILE A 179 13.37 5.24 -12.62
CA ILE A 179 12.09 5.59 -13.24
C ILE A 179 11.17 6.29 -12.26
N ALA A 180 10.67 7.47 -12.63
CA ALA A 180 9.78 8.22 -11.77
C ALA A 180 8.85 9.21 -12.46
N ASP A 181 7.80 9.59 -11.74
CA ASP A 181 6.96 10.76 -12.02
C ASP A 181 6.19 10.68 -13.36
N CYS A 182 5.73 9.50 -13.76
CA CYS A 182 5.01 9.32 -15.02
C CYS A 182 3.89 8.27 -14.95
N TYR A 183 3.00 8.33 -15.94
CA TYR A 183 2.02 7.30 -16.24
C TYR A 183 2.64 6.21 -17.12
N ILE A 184 2.34 4.95 -16.83
CA ILE A 184 2.79 3.79 -17.59
C ILE A 184 1.62 2.82 -17.69
N GLY A 185 1.29 2.35 -18.88
CA GLY A 185 0.19 1.40 -19.01
C GLY A 185 -0.08 0.94 -20.43
N HIS A 186 -1.14 0.15 -20.58
CA HIS A 186 -1.66 -0.21 -21.90
C HIS A 186 -2.86 0.65 -22.27
N ALA A 187 -3.08 0.78 -23.58
CA ALA A 187 -4.21 1.55 -24.12
C ALA A 187 -5.59 1.01 -23.68
N SER A 188 -5.66 -0.26 -23.28
CA SER A 188 -6.84 -0.94 -22.76
C SER A 188 -6.44 -2.08 -21.84
N LEU A 189 -7.38 -2.56 -21.02
CA LEU A 189 -7.17 -3.74 -20.17
C LEU A 189 -6.68 -4.93 -21.04
N PRO A 190 -5.49 -5.48 -20.79
CA PRO A 190 -4.90 -6.47 -21.66
C PRO A 190 -5.49 -7.86 -21.44
N SER A 191 -5.52 -8.68 -22.51
CA SER A 191 -5.95 -10.08 -22.45
C SER A 191 -4.78 -11.05 -22.20
N SER A 192 -3.57 -10.60 -22.48
CA SER A 192 -2.33 -11.37 -22.41
C SER A 192 -1.74 -11.34 -21.00
N PRO A 193 -1.17 -12.45 -20.52
CA PRO A 193 -0.48 -12.52 -19.24
C PRO A 193 0.92 -11.89 -19.28
N TYR A 194 1.38 -11.37 -20.44
CA TYR A 194 2.70 -10.76 -20.61
C TYR A 194 2.67 -9.22 -20.68
N ALA A 195 1.47 -8.63 -20.55
CA ALA A 195 1.23 -7.20 -20.68
C ALA A 195 1.61 -6.45 -19.39
N TYR A 196 2.88 -6.47 -18.99
CA TYR A 196 3.34 -5.86 -17.75
C TYR A 196 3.53 -4.35 -17.88
N GLY A 197 3.26 -3.59 -16.82
CA GLY A 197 3.65 -2.18 -16.75
C GLY A 197 5.17 -2.05 -16.78
N LEU A 198 5.82 -2.63 -15.77
CA LEU A 198 7.27 -2.80 -15.69
C LEU A 198 7.63 -4.27 -15.62
N GLU A 199 8.64 -4.69 -16.37
CA GLU A 199 9.18 -6.06 -16.35
C GLU A 199 10.66 -6.01 -16.01
N THR A 200 11.13 -6.78 -15.04
CA THR A 200 12.57 -6.96 -14.84
C THR A 200 13.16 -7.81 -15.96
N VAL A 201 14.07 -7.23 -16.74
CA VAL A 201 14.79 -7.93 -17.84
C VAL A 201 16.26 -8.19 -17.51
N ALA A 202 16.70 -7.70 -16.35
CA ALA A 202 17.97 -7.98 -15.70
C ALA A 202 17.80 -7.71 -14.19
N ALA A 203 18.78 -8.10 -13.38
CA ALA A 203 18.78 -7.76 -11.95
C ALA A 203 18.65 -6.24 -11.74
N VAL A 204 17.80 -5.81 -10.82
CA VAL A 204 17.67 -4.41 -10.41
C VAL A 204 18.64 -4.19 -9.27
N GLU A 205 19.68 -3.43 -9.54
CA GLU A 205 20.86 -3.33 -8.67
C GLU A 205 20.74 -2.18 -7.66
N ASP A 206 21.77 -2.08 -6.82
CA ASP A 206 21.94 -1.02 -5.84
C ASP A 206 21.74 0.37 -6.44
N VAL A 207 21.20 1.28 -5.64
CA VAL A 207 20.88 2.67 -5.98
C VAL A 207 19.78 2.87 -7.03
N SER A 208 19.14 1.80 -7.49
CA SER A 208 17.97 1.91 -8.36
C SER A 208 16.79 2.57 -7.64
N PHE A 209 16.01 3.35 -8.40
CA PHE A 209 14.81 4.02 -7.89
C PHE A 209 13.64 3.78 -8.84
N ILE A 210 12.53 3.27 -8.30
CA ILE A 210 11.28 3.04 -9.02
C ILE A 210 10.18 3.68 -8.17
N GLY A 211 9.59 4.80 -8.61
CA GLY A 211 8.58 5.40 -7.74
C GLY A 211 7.84 6.60 -8.27
N ARG A 212 6.77 6.99 -7.58
CA ARG A 212 5.85 8.07 -8.00
C ARG A 212 5.23 7.77 -9.36
N LEU A 213 4.76 6.54 -9.53
CA LEU A 213 4.21 6.03 -10.79
C LEU A 213 2.70 5.76 -10.66
N LEU A 214 1.99 5.96 -11.76
CA LEU A 214 0.67 5.37 -11.98
C LEU A 214 0.81 4.29 -13.04
N LEU A 215 0.54 3.05 -12.65
CA LEU A 215 0.55 1.86 -13.49
C LEU A 215 -0.91 1.48 -13.75
N GLU A 216 -1.34 1.45 -15.00
CA GLU A 216 -2.75 1.19 -15.31
C GLU A 216 -2.93 0.27 -16.51
N ASN A 217 -4.00 -0.56 -16.48
CA ASN A 217 -4.35 -1.49 -17.55
C ASN A 217 -3.17 -2.43 -17.87
N ASN A 218 -2.74 -3.21 -16.89
CA ASN A 218 -1.64 -4.16 -17.07
C ASN A 218 -2.09 -5.57 -16.67
N SER A 219 -1.38 -6.61 -17.08
CA SER A 219 -1.53 -7.90 -16.41
C SER A 219 -0.98 -7.80 -14.99
N ASP A 220 0.25 -7.30 -14.89
CA ASP A 220 0.92 -6.96 -13.64
C ASP A 220 1.43 -5.52 -13.71
N GLY A 221 1.25 -4.75 -12.63
CA GLY A 221 1.84 -3.40 -12.56
C GLY A 221 3.36 -3.47 -12.68
N ILE A 222 3.99 -4.24 -11.79
CA ILE A 222 5.42 -4.58 -11.86
C ILE A 222 5.52 -6.10 -11.82
N TYR A 223 6.33 -6.68 -12.70
CA TYR A 223 6.56 -8.11 -12.78
C TYR A 223 8.06 -8.45 -12.70
N ASN A 224 8.39 -9.33 -11.77
CA ASN A 224 9.71 -9.94 -11.61
C ASN A 224 9.56 -11.40 -11.20
N GLU A 225 10.06 -12.34 -12.00
CA GLU A 225 10.08 -13.77 -11.66
C GLU A 225 11.50 -14.32 -11.58
N ASP A 226 12.38 -13.85 -12.46
CA ASP A 226 13.66 -14.50 -12.73
C ASP A 226 14.87 -13.75 -12.16
N PHE A 227 14.71 -12.49 -11.74
CA PHE A 227 15.81 -11.62 -11.41
C PHE A 227 15.78 -11.15 -9.96
N ASN A 228 16.95 -10.76 -9.47
CA ASN A 228 17.08 -10.24 -8.11
C ASN A 228 16.85 -8.74 -8.14
N ILE A 229 16.09 -8.25 -7.17
CA ILE A 229 15.97 -6.84 -6.86
C ILE A 229 16.70 -6.64 -5.52
N PHE A 230 17.78 -5.85 -5.53
CA PHE A 230 18.57 -5.66 -4.33
C PHE A 230 19.02 -4.22 -4.11
N SER A 231 18.95 -3.77 -2.86
CA SER A 231 19.37 -2.42 -2.46
C SER A 231 18.71 -1.29 -3.28
N ALA A 232 17.47 -1.54 -3.73
CA ALA A 232 16.67 -0.61 -4.52
C ALA A 232 15.60 0.08 -3.65
N THR A 233 15.16 1.26 -4.10
CA THR A 233 14.02 1.97 -3.50
C THR A 233 12.80 1.89 -4.42
N ILE A 234 11.69 1.38 -3.89
CA ILE A 234 10.43 1.22 -4.61
C ILE A 234 9.34 1.93 -3.81
N GLN A 235 8.83 3.07 -4.28
CA GLN A 235 7.94 3.88 -3.46
C GLN A 235 6.87 4.69 -4.20
N ASP A 236 5.76 4.96 -3.50
CA ASP A 236 4.70 5.85 -3.97
C ASP A 236 4.12 5.42 -5.32
N ILE A 237 3.78 4.14 -5.45
CA ILE A 237 3.29 3.57 -6.70
C ILE A 237 1.82 3.19 -6.56
N ARG A 238 1.02 3.64 -7.51
CA ARG A 238 -0.37 3.23 -7.66
C ARG A 238 -0.51 2.27 -8.85
N SER A 239 -1.03 1.08 -8.62
CA SER A 239 -1.41 0.13 -9.68
C SER A 239 -2.95 0.03 -9.76
N THR A 240 -3.52 0.29 -10.93
CA THR A 240 -4.97 0.28 -11.17
C THR A 240 -5.32 -0.62 -12.34
N ARG A 241 -6.50 -1.24 -12.29
CA ARG A 241 -7.07 -2.04 -13.39
C ARG A 241 -6.10 -3.11 -13.93
N PHE A 242 -5.86 -4.16 -13.16
CA PHE A 242 -4.95 -5.25 -13.53
C PHE A 242 -5.65 -6.61 -13.58
N THR A 243 -5.14 -7.53 -14.41
CA THR A 243 -5.75 -8.85 -14.64
C THR A 243 -5.07 -10.00 -13.91
N HIS A 244 -3.86 -9.81 -13.40
CA HIS A 244 -3.12 -10.85 -12.66
C HIS A 244 -2.66 -10.36 -11.28
N SER A 245 -1.86 -9.29 -11.20
CA SER A 245 -1.49 -8.71 -9.92
C SER A 245 -1.23 -7.20 -9.94
N GLY A 246 -1.34 -6.55 -8.78
CA GLY A 246 -0.92 -5.16 -8.65
C GLY A 246 0.60 -5.06 -8.76
N PHE A 247 1.30 -5.91 -8.00
CA PHE A 247 2.75 -5.99 -7.96
C PHE A 247 3.21 -7.43 -7.73
N TRP A 248 4.12 -7.90 -8.58
CA TRP A 248 4.73 -9.21 -8.50
C TRP A 248 6.25 -9.09 -8.36
N PHE A 249 6.72 -9.19 -7.12
CA PHE A 249 8.14 -9.19 -6.77
C PHE A 249 8.61 -10.60 -6.43
N GLY A 250 8.62 -11.47 -7.43
CA GLY A 250 9.19 -12.82 -7.37
C GLY A 250 10.72 -12.81 -7.43
N GLY A 251 11.30 -13.93 -7.86
CA GLY A 251 12.75 -14.14 -7.89
C GLY A 251 13.34 -14.61 -6.57
N ASN A 252 14.55 -15.17 -6.63
CA ASN A 252 15.27 -15.69 -5.46
C ASN A 252 16.47 -14.81 -5.11
N GLY A 253 16.55 -14.33 -3.87
CA GLY A 253 17.66 -13.50 -3.41
C GLY A 253 17.41 -12.00 -3.55
N ASN A 254 16.16 -11.59 -3.40
CA ASN A 254 15.82 -10.18 -3.18
C ASN A 254 16.34 -9.75 -1.80
N THR A 255 16.96 -8.58 -1.69
CA THR A 255 17.66 -8.19 -0.45
C THR A 255 17.87 -6.70 -0.30
N GLY A 256 17.75 -6.17 0.91
CA GLY A 256 18.10 -4.78 1.23
C GLY A 256 17.22 -3.71 0.56
N CYS A 257 16.04 -4.07 0.05
CA CYS A 257 15.12 -3.13 -0.59
C CYS A 257 14.36 -2.28 0.44
N SER A 258 14.15 -1.00 0.11
CA SER A 258 13.22 -0.12 0.82
C SER A 258 11.96 0.03 -0.01
N ILE A 259 10.86 -0.57 0.46
CA ILE A 259 9.58 -0.56 -0.24
C ILE A 259 8.57 0.24 0.57
N ASP A 260 7.90 1.23 -0.01
CA ASP A 260 6.95 2.04 0.76
C ASP A 260 5.77 2.56 -0.08
N ASN A 261 4.62 2.73 0.57
CA ASN A 261 3.43 3.32 -0.01
C ASN A 261 3.02 2.73 -1.37
N LEU A 262 2.85 1.40 -1.41
CA LEU A 262 2.29 0.71 -2.57
C LEU A 262 0.77 0.65 -2.44
N TYR A 263 0.07 1.03 -3.50
CA TYR A 263 -1.39 1.13 -3.51
C TYR A 263 -1.93 0.41 -4.76
N CYS A 264 -2.55 -0.75 -4.59
CA CYS A 264 -3.25 -1.44 -5.68
C CYS A 264 -4.77 -1.36 -5.49
N VAL A 265 -5.47 -0.93 -6.54
CA VAL A 265 -6.94 -0.85 -6.54
C VAL A 265 -7.50 -1.41 -7.86
N ASN A 266 -8.39 -2.39 -7.79
CA ASN A 266 -8.80 -3.16 -8.97
C ASN A 266 -10.27 -2.98 -9.40
N TRP A 267 -10.74 -1.73 -9.36
CA TRP A 267 -12.03 -1.36 -9.94
C TRP A 267 -12.02 -1.56 -11.46
N ASP A 268 -13.04 -2.21 -12.01
CA ASP A 268 -13.34 -2.12 -13.44
C ASP A 268 -14.10 -0.83 -13.74
N ASP A 269 -15.15 -0.54 -12.99
CA ASP A 269 -15.88 0.72 -13.09
C ASP A 269 -16.35 1.13 -11.70
N TYR A 270 -15.78 2.24 -11.22
CA TYR A 270 -16.09 2.80 -9.91
C TYR A 270 -17.55 3.27 -9.79
N GLY A 271 -18.11 3.83 -10.87
CA GLY A 271 -19.47 4.36 -10.87
C GLY A 271 -20.53 3.25 -10.85
N SER A 272 -20.23 2.11 -11.46
CA SER A 272 -21.10 0.92 -11.44
C SER A 272 -20.79 -0.03 -10.27
N GLY A 273 -19.66 0.14 -9.60
CA GLY A 273 -19.22 -0.71 -8.51
C GLY A 273 -18.74 -2.10 -8.96
N THR A 274 -18.30 -2.24 -10.22
CA THR A 274 -17.77 -3.50 -10.76
C THR A 274 -16.25 -3.60 -10.54
N LYS A 275 -15.79 -4.79 -10.17
CA LYS A 275 -14.39 -5.09 -9.85
C LYS A 275 -13.81 -6.07 -10.86
N LEU A 276 -12.51 -5.99 -11.11
CA LEU A 276 -11.77 -6.99 -11.89
C LEU A 276 -11.28 -8.11 -10.97
N SER A 277 -11.12 -9.31 -11.55
CA SER A 277 -10.48 -10.44 -10.88
C SER A 277 -8.98 -10.43 -11.12
N ALA A 278 -8.24 -10.85 -10.10
CA ALA A 278 -6.78 -10.98 -10.12
C ALA A 278 -6.36 -12.16 -9.23
N TYR A 279 -5.22 -12.77 -9.54
CA TYR A 279 -4.64 -13.82 -8.70
C TYR A 279 -4.30 -13.26 -7.32
N CYS A 280 -3.56 -12.14 -7.27
CA CYS A 280 -3.31 -11.47 -6.01
C CYS A 280 -3.21 -9.95 -6.09
N GLY A 281 -3.30 -9.27 -4.95
CA GLY A 281 -2.95 -7.86 -4.85
C GLY A 281 -1.44 -7.66 -4.98
N ILE A 282 -0.68 -8.26 -4.07
CA ILE A 282 0.78 -8.11 -4.00
C ILE A 282 1.45 -9.46 -3.71
N TYR A 283 2.51 -9.75 -4.47
CA TYR A 283 3.34 -10.93 -4.32
C TYR A 283 4.79 -10.52 -4.00
N PHE A 284 5.37 -11.12 -2.96
CA PHE A 284 6.79 -11.00 -2.60
C PHE A 284 7.36 -12.41 -2.44
N ALA A 285 8.41 -12.77 -3.19
CA ALA A 285 9.12 -14.03 -2.96
C ALA A 285 10.62 -13.83 -2.77
N GLY A 286 11.23 -14.79 -2.08
CA GLY A 286 12.69 -14.93 -2.04
C GLY A 286 13.43 -13.75 -1.42
N TYR A 287 12.77 -12.98 -0.55
CA TYR A 287 13.42 -11.89 0.19
C TYR A 287 14.21 -12.44 1.37
N THR A 288 15.52 -12.22 1.44
CA THR A 288 16.33 -12.62 2.62
C THR A 288 16.28 -11.60 3.75
N ASP A 289 15.94 -10.37 3.38
CA ASP A 289 15.68 -9.23 4.23
C ASP A 289 14.85 -8.19 3.44
N GLY A 290 13.93 -7.53 4.10
CA GLY A 290 13.14 -6.48 3.46
C GLY A 290 12.28 -5.74 4.46
N VAL A 291 12.13 -4.44 4.23
CA VAL A 291 11.22 -3.59 5.00
C VAL A 291 10.25 -2.92 4.05
N VAL A 292 8.97 -3.24 4.25
CA VAL A 292 7.85 -2.63 3.57
C VAL A 292 7.16 -1.67 4.54
N GLY A 293 6.97 -0.42 4.16
CA GLY A 293 6.26 0.57 4.95
C GLY A 293 4.75 0.34 4.92
N GLN A 294 4.05 1.08 4.08
CA GLN A 294 2.59 0.93 3.89
C GLN A 294 2.26 0.21 2.58
N ILE A 295 1.33 -0.76 2.66
CA ILE A 295 0.68 -1.38 1.50
C ILE A 295 -0.83 -1.30 1.63
N ASN A 296 -1.51 -1.02 0.53
CA ASN A 296 -2.96 -0.99 0.45
C ASN A 296 -3.42 -1.86 -0.73
N ILE A 297 -4.33 -2.78 -0.47
CA ILE A 297 -4.90 -3.70 -1.45
C ILE A 297 -6.42 -3.52 -1.42
N GLU A 298 -6.95 -2.92 -2.48
CA GLU A 298 -8.32 -2.40 -2.45
C GLU A 298 -9.17 -2.85 -3.63
N HIS A 299 -10.47 -2.97 -3.37
CA HIS A 299 -11.54 -3.01 -4.36
C HIS A 299 -11.29 -3.90 -5.59
N GLY A 300 -10.98 -5.18 -5.37
CA GLY A 300 -10.83 -6.19 -6.42
C GLY A 300 -11.46 -7.51 -6.01
N ASN A 301 -11.70 -8.40 -6.97
CA ASN A 301 -11.88 -9.82 -6.68
C ASN A 301 -10.49 -10.46 -6.71
N TYR A 302 -10.14 -11.15 -5.65
CA TYR A 302 -8.80 -11.67 -5.46
C TYR A 302 -8.87 -13.11 -4.97
N GLU A 303 -8.06 -13.97 -5.58
CA GLU A 303 -7.79 -15.28 -5.00
C GLU A 303 -7.02 -15.11 -3.69
N GLN A 304 -6.02 -14.22 -3.68
CA GLN A 304 -5.22 -13.91 -2.51
C GLN A 304 -4.95 -12.40 -2.37
N GLY A 305 -4.82 -11.86 -1.16
CA GLY A 305 -4.46 -10.45 -0.97
C GLY A 305 -2.96 -10.25 -1.13
N LEU A 306 -2.23 -10.76 -0.14
CA LEU A 306 -0.78 -10.65 0.01
C LEU A 306 -0.16 -12.05 0.03
N VAL A 307 0.84 -12.27 -0.82
CA VAL A 307 1.51 -13.55 -0.98
C VAL A 307 3.00 -13.44 -0.67
N MET A 308 3.51 -14.28 0.22
CA MET A 308 4.90 -14.21 0.73
C MET A 308 5.58 -15.58 0.88
N PRO A 309 5.90 -16.30 -0.21
CA PRO A 309 6.75 -17.48 -0.15
C PRO A 309 8.23 -17.13 0.00
N ASP A 310 8.98 -17.94 0.73
CA ASP A 310 10.45 -17.86 0.85
C ASP A 310 10.98 -16.49 1.30
N CYS A 311 10.23 -15.81 2.18
CA CYS A 311 10.60 -14.51 2.74
C CYS A 311 11.24 -14.67 4.13
N GLU A 312 12.56 -14.55 4.21
CA GLU A 312 13.33 -14.53 5.45
C GLU A 312 13.45 -13.10 6.00
N ASN A 313 13.17 -12.89 7.29
CA ASN A 313 13.32 -11.60 7.98
C ASN A 313 12.59 -10.42 7.30
N PHE A 314 11.40 -10.68 6.78
CA PHE A 314 10.62 -9.71 6.02
C PHE A 314 9.63 -8.97 6.93
N VAL A 315 9.65 -7.64 6.92
CA VAL A 315 8.85 -6.81 7.83
C VAL A 315 7.93 -5.88 7.05
N ILE A 316 6.63 -5.93 7.35
CA ILE A 316 5.61 -5.01 6.84
C ILE A 316 5.12 -4.14 8.00
N LYS A 317 5.22 -2.81 7.88
CA LYS A 317 4.78 -1.90 8.94
C LYS A 317 3.27 -1.73 8.98
N SER A 318 2.61 -1.63 7.82
CA SER A 318 1.17 -1.44 7.75
C SER A 318 0.59 -2.10 6.50
N LEU A 319 -0.33 -3.04 6.72
CA LEU A 319 -1.17 -3.65 5.69
C LEU A 319 -2.60 -3.13 5.84
N HIS A 320 -3.16 -2.61 4.76
CA HIS A 320 -4.56 -2.22 4.65
C HIS A 320 -5.23 -2.99 3.52
N LEU A 321 -6.35 -3.65 3.84
CA LEU A 321 -7.21 -4.36 2.91
C LEU A 321 -8.58 -3.67 2.97
N GLU A 322 -9.11 -3.22 1.84
CA GLU A 322 -10.41 -2.53 1.81
C GLU A 322 -11.25 -2.88 0.58
N GLY A 323 -12.51 -3.24 0.82
CA GLY A 323 -13.41 -3.60 -0.28
C GLY A 323 -12.94 -4.81 -1.06
N TYR A 324 -12.12 -5.67 -0.46
CA TYR A 324 -11.65 -6.94 -1.01
C TYR A 324 -12.82 -7.90 -1.23
N VAL A 325 -12.81 -8.68 -2.30
CA VAL A 325 -13.77 -9.79 -2.50
C VAL A 325 -12.97 -11.07 -2.69
N ALA A 326 -13.21 -12.06 -1.83
CA ALA A 326 -12.60 -13.38 -1.98
C ALA A 326 -13.18 -14.11 -3.20
N ASP A 327 -12.31 -14.68 -4.04
CA ASP A 327 -12.69 -15.24 -5.35
C ASP A 327 -12.12 -16.65 -5.64
N SER A 328 -11.48 -17.29 -4.66
CA SER A 328 -10.95 -18.66 -4.79
C SER A 328 -11.12 -19.47 -3.50
N ASP A 329 -11.46 -20.74 -3.65
CA ASP A 329 -11.63 -21.69 -2.56
C ASP A 329 -10.30 -22.12 -1.93
N TYR A 330 -10.30 -22.31 -0.61
CA TYR A 330 -9.15 -22.74 0.19
C TYR A 330 -7.95 -21.78 0.15
N ASP A 331 -8.17 -20.53 -0.25
CA ASP A 331 -7.16 -19.47 -0.25
C ASP A 331 -7.28 -18.53 0.94
N SER A 332 -6.59 -17.38 0.87
CA SER A 332 -6.42 -16.50 2.00
C SER A 332 -6.15 -15.06 1.64
N MET A 333 -6.53 -14.13 2.53
CA MET A 333 -6.11 -12.73 2.41
C MET A 333 -4.59 -12.58 2.53
N ILE A 334 -3.94 -13.41 3.37
CA ILE A 334 -2.48 -13.41 3.58
C ILE A 334 -1.96 -14.85 3.48
N TYR A 335 -1.14 -15.13 2.48
CA TYR A 335 -0.44 -16.41 2.35
C TYR A 335 1.05 -16.25 2.69
N VAL A 336 1.56 -17.10 3.58
CA VAL A 336 3.00 -17.23 3.85
C VAL A 336 3.42 -18.66 3.56
N GLY A 337 4.20 -18.85 2.50
CA GLY A 337 4.65 -20.18 2.08
C GLY A 337 5.74 -20.74 2.99
N SER A 338 6.73 -19.94 3.35
CA SER A 338 7.92 -20.35 4.10
C SER A 338 8.62 -19.09 4.64
N GLY A 339 9.63 -19.26 5.49
CA GLY A 339 10.44 -18.15 6.00
C GLY A 339 9.92 -17.52 7.30
N ASN A 340 10.28 -16.25 7.55
CA ASN A 340 10.01 -15.51 8.78
C ASN A 340 9.53 -14.08 8.48
N VAL A 341 8.22 -13.89 8.59
CA VAL A 341 7.52 -12.65 8.25
C VAL A 341 6.96 -11.98 9.50
N GLN A 342 7.07 -10.66 9.57
CA GLN A 342 6.44 -9.83 10.59
C GLN A 342 5.55 -8.76 9.94
N ILE A 343 4.32 -8.62 10.44
CA ILE A 343 3.40 -7.55 10.08
C ILE A 343 3.08 -6.75 11.35
N ASN A 344 3.41 -5.47 11.43
CA ASN A 344 3.17 -4.72 12.67
C ASN A 344 1.67 -4.44 12.88
N SER A 345 0.96 -4.10 11.80
CA SER A 345 -0.49 -3.85 11.83
C SER A 345 -1.14 -4.29 10.52
N ALA A 346 -2.26 -4.99 10.63
CA ALA A 346 -3.14 -5.33 9.52
C ALA A 346 -4.57 -4.85 9.81
N THR A 347 -5.18 -4.17 8.84
CA THR A 347 -6.59 -3.79 8.86
C THR A 347 -7.31 -4.37 7.65
N ALA A 348 -8.52 -4.88 7.87
CA ALA A 348 -9.39 -5.43 6.84
C ALA A 348 -10.79 -4.80 7.02
N ILE A 349 -11.30 -4.09 6.01
CA ILE A 349 -12.52 -3.30 6.13
C ILE A 349 -13.38 -3.34 4.87
N PHE A 350 -14.70 -3.44 5.05
CA PHE A 350 -15.67 -3.47 3.93
C PHE A 350 -15.43 -4.62 2.95
N ASP A 351 -14.74 -5.67 3.40
CA ASP A 351 -14.43 -6.84 2.60
C ASP A 351 -15.63 -7.78 2.52
N THR A 352 -15.78 -8.49 1.41
CA THR A 352 -16.91 -9.38 1.12
C THR A 352 -16.46 -10.83 0.99
N PHE A 353 -17.15 -11.71 1.73
CA PHE A 353 -17.01 -13.15 1.70
C PHE A 353 -18.37 -13.78 1.35
N ASP A 354 -18.56 -14.10 0.08
CA ASP A 354 -19.83 -14.61 -0.46
C ASP A 354 -19.74 -16.11 -0.78
N ALA A 355 -20.72 -16.89 -0.31
CA ALA A 355 -20.88 -18.31 -0.64
C ALA A 355 -21.00 -18.60 -2.15
N ALA A 356 -21.35 -17.59 -2.95
CA ALA A 356 -21.39 -17.71 -4.40
C ALA A 356 -19.99 -17.75 -5.04
N ASN A 357 -18.98 -17.18 -4.36
CA ASN A 357 -17.60 -17.11 -4.86
C ASN A 357 -16.71 -18.15 -4.18
N ILE A 358 -16.93 -18.38 -2.88
CA ILE A 358 -16.10 -19.24 -2.04
C ILE A 358 -16.94 -20.12 -1.12
N THR A 359 -16.50 -21.35 -0.90
CA THR A 359 -17.02 -22.29 0.10
C THR A 359 -16.16 -22.35 1.36
N ASP A 360 -14.84 -22.14 1.22
CA ASP A 360 -13.86 -22.18 2.30
C ASP A 360 -12.78 -21.11 2.06
N TYR A 361 -12.46 -20.31 3.09
CA TYR A 361 -11.47 -19.24 2.96
C TYR A 361 -10.85 -18.87 4.31
N SER A 362 -9.66 -18.31 4.29
CA SER A 362 -8.94 -17.95 5.51
C SER A 362 -8.43 -16.51 5.54
N PHE A 363 -8.20 -15.98 6.74
CA PHE A 363 -7.48 -14.73 6.85
C PHE A 363 -5.99 -14.95 6.58
N ILE A 364 -5.39 -15.95 7.25
CA ILE A 364 -3.99 -16.33 7.04
C ILE A 364 -3.90 -17.81 6.66
N LYS A 365 -3.17 -18.10 5.57
CA LYS A 365 -2.75 -19.44 5.18
C LYS A 365 -1.24 -19.61 5.34
N LEU A 366 -0.82 -20.75 5.89
CA LEU A 366 0.61 -21.07 6.07
C LEU A 366 0.99 -22.36 5.35
N GLY A 367 2.08 -22.31 4.58
CA GLY A 367 2.78 -23.47 4.03
C GLY A 367 4.04 -23.82 4.81
N TYR A 368 4.70 -24.92 4.41
CA TYR A 368 6.04 -25.35 4.83
C TYR A 368 6.41 -25.01 6.29
N ASP A 369 7.58 -24.42 6.54
CA ASP A 369 8.06 -24.04 7.88
C ASP A 369 7.76 -22.57 8.26
N ALA A 370 6.79 -21.95 7.57
CA ALA A 370 6.48 -20.52 7.64
C ALA A 370 6.25 -20.02 9.07
N LYS A 371 6.86 -18.88 9.39
CA LYS A 371 6.71 -18.19 10.68
C LYS A 371 6.13 -16.81 10.42
N ILE A 372 4.99 -16.52 11.00
CA ILE A 372 4.36 -15.22 10.92
C ILE A 372 4.11 -14.64 12.32
N ARG A 373 4.44 -13.35 12.47
CA ARG A 373 4.10 -12.56 13.65
C ARG A 373 3.30 -11.34 13.23
N ILE A 374 2.13 -11.13 13.82
CA ILE A 374 1.32 -9.94 13.59
C ILE A 374 1.06 -9.19 14.90
N GLY A 375 1.43 -7.91 14.96
CA GLY A 375 1.29 -7.09 16.18
C GLY A 375 -0.12 -6.60 16.48
N SER A 376 -0.93 -6.40 15.45
CA SER A 376 -2.35 -6.03 15.57
C SER A 376 -3.12 -6.44 14.33
N VAL A 377 -4.32 -6.97 14.53
CA VAL A 377 -5.25 -7.32 13.45
C VAL A 377 -6.63 -6.76 13.77
N LYS A 378 -7.15 -5.89 12.90
CA LYS A 378 -8.49 -5.31 13.07
C LYS A 378 -9.34 -5.53 11.82
N HIS A 379 -10.35 -6.36 11.94
CA HIS A 379 -11.39 -6.52 10.93
C HIS A 379 -12.65 -5.78 11.39
N ARG A 380 -13.28 -5.02 10.51
CA ARG A 380 -14.52 -4.30 10.82
C ARG A 380 -15.33 -4.05 9.56
N ASP A 381 -16.64 -3.96 9.74
CA ASP A 381 -17.58 -3.59 8.69
C ASP A 381 -17.50 -4.53 7.47
N ASN A 382 -17.08 -5.78 7.67
CA ASN A 382 -16.98 -6.80 6.62
C ASN A 382 -18.31 -7.53 6.45
N THR A 383 -18.56 -7.98 5.22
CA THR A 383 -19.80 -8.64 4.83
C THR A 383 -19.56 -10.13 4.61
N LYS A 384 -20.33 -10.97 5.29
CA LYS A 384 -20.43 -12.41 5.01
C LYS A 384 -21.82 -12.71 4.44
N THR A 385 -21.87 -13.17 3.20
CA THR A 385 -23.11 -13.53 2.51
C THR A 385 -23.19 -15.05 2.35
N GLY A 386 -24.33 -15.65 2.71
CA GLY A 386 -24.49 -17.10 2.73
C GLY A 386 -23.74 -17.78 3.88
N SER A 387 -23.19 -18.98 3.63
CA SER A 387 -22.56 -19.82 4.67
C SER A 387 -21.15 -20.32 4.28
N PRO A 388 -20.22 -19.47 3.78
CA PRO A 388 -18.85 -19.93 3.59
C PRO A 388 -18.19 -20.25 4.93
N THR A 389 -17.28 -21.21 4.93
CA THR A 389 -16.42 -21.50 6.08
C THR A 389 -15.28 -20.49 6.09
N LEU A 390 -15.14 -19.76 7.19
CA LEU A 390 -14.10 -18.74 7.34
C LEU A 390 -13.18 -19.08 8.51
N HIS A 391 -11.89 -19.25 8.21
CA HIS A 391 -10.85 -19.58 9.17
C HIS A 391 -10.01 -18.37 9.53
N ARG A 392 -9.65 -18.20 10.80
CA ARG A 392 -8.63 -17.20 11.15
C ARG A 392 -7.27 -17.63 10.60
N PHE A 393 -6.94 -18.89 10.83
CA PHE A 393 -5.69 -19.50 10.39
C PHE A 393 -5.97 -20.85 9.73
N TYR A 394 -5.34 -21.06 8.58
CA TYR A 394 -5.40 -22.29 7.81
C TYR A 394 -3.98 -22.80 7.53
N GLY A 395 -3.72 -24.07 7.80
CA GLY A 395 -2.51 -24.75 7.35
C GLY A 395 -2.74 -25.33 5.96
N ASP A 396 -1.87 -25.02 5.01
CA ASP A 396 -1.79 -25.76 3.76
C ASP A 396 -1.32 -27.21 4.03
N GLY A 397 -1.62 -28.14 3.14
CA GLY A 397 -1.19 -29.54 3.21
C GLY A 397 0.33 -29.72 3.10
N THR A 398 1.09 -28.67 2.79
CA THR A 398 2.56 -28.64 2.69
C THR A 398 3.25 -28.28 4.01
N GLN A 399 2.50 -27.98 5.06
CA GLN A 399 3.03 -27.49 6.33
C GLN A 399 3.98 -28.51 7.01
N GLU A 400 5.10 -28.01 7.54
CA GLU A 400 6.17 -28.78 8.16
C GLU A 400 6.44 -28.37 9.61
N ALA A 401 7.32 -29.13 10.28
CA ALA A 401 7.75 -28.86 11.65
C ALA A 401 8.56 -27.56 11.71
N GLY A 402 8.06 -26.58 12.46
CA GLY A 402 8.71 -25.26 12.60
C GLY A 402 7.78 -24.11 12.27
N ALA A 403 6.71 -24.39 11.51
CA ALA A 403 5.66 -23.42 11.23
C ALA A 403 5.08 -22.82 12.52
N SER A 404 4.85 -21.50 12.51
CA SER A 404 4.35 -20.81 13.69
C SER A 404 3.56 -19.54 13.40
N VAL A 405 2.47 -19.36 14.13
CA VAL A 405 1.64 -18.15 14.11
C VAL A 405 1.64 -17.48 15.47
N TYR A 406 1.97 -16.20 15.49
CA TYR A 406 1.83 -15.32 16.65
C TYR A 406 1.00 -14.11 16.25
N VAL A 407 -0.16 -13.92 16.86
CA VAL A 407 -0.99 -12.74 16.58
C VAL A 407 -1.37 -12.05 17.88
N ASP A 408 -1.11 -10.75 17.95
CA ASP A 408 -1.49 -9.85 19.02
C ASP A 408 -2.69 -8.99 18.58
N ASN A 409 -3.51 -8.56 19.56
CA ASN A 409 -4.64 -7.64 19.37
C ASN A 409 -5.57 -8.01 18.19
N TYR A 410 -5.83 -9.30 17.98
CA TYR A 410 -6.75 -9.83 16.99
C TYR A 410 -8.21 -9.52 17.37
N SER A 411 -8.89 -8.82 16.46
CA SER A 411 -10.33 -8.59 16.51
C SER A 411 -10.92 -8.81 15.12
N SER A 412 -11.97 -9.63 15.03
CA SER A 412 -12.69 -9.83 13.79
C SER A 412 -14.20 -9.99 13.95
N ASP A 413 -14.92 -9.41 13.00
CA ASP A 413 -16.37 -9.50 12.85
C ASP A 413 -16.82 -10.74 12.06
N VAL A 414 -16.02 -11.19 11.08
CA VAL A 414 -16.38 -12.31 10.19
C VAL A 414 -15.55 -13.58 10.39
N PHE A 415 -14.24 -13.47 10.72
CA PHE A 415 -13.37 -14.62 10.96
C PHE A 415 -13.43 -15.07 12.42
N THR A 416 -14.59 -15.61 12.81
CA THR A 416 -14.84 -16.12 14.17
C THR A 416 -14.81 -17.65 14.26
N GLY A 417 -14.63 -18.32 13.11
CA GLY A 417 -14.53 -19.78 13.01
C GLY A 417 -13.26 -20.35 13.68
N GLY A 418 -13.25 -21.67 13.82
CA GLY A 418 -12.07 -22.40 14.33
C GLY A 418 -10.90 -22.36 13.36
N ASP A 419 -9.70 -22.55 13.89
CA ASP A 419 -8.49 -22.68 13.10
C ASP A 419 -8.39 -24.11 12.56
N TYR A 420 -7.89 -24.28 11.34
CA TYR A 420 -7.76 -25.59 10.70
C TYR A 420 -6.32 -25.83 10.28
N PHE A 421 -5.71 -26.90 10.78
CA PHE A 421 -4.37 -27.34 10.39
C PHE A 421 -4.46 -28.83 10.06
N PRO A 422 -4.48 -29.21 8.77
CA PRO A 422 -4.57 -30.60 8.37
C PRO A 422 -3.38 -31.34 8.98
N VAL A 423 -3.69 -32.33 9.81
CA VAL A 423 -2.75 -32.94 10.75
C VAL A 423 -1.63 -33.66 10.00
N ASN A 424 -0.50 -32.99 9.77
CA ASN A 424 0.75 -33.67 9.47
C ASN A 424 1.97 -32.88 10.00
N THR A 425 2.73 -33.55 10.86
CA THR A 425 4.08 -33.26 11.37
C THR A 425 4.25 -32.55 12.73
N GLN A 426 4.57 -33.41 13.71
CA GLN A 426 5.17 -33.17 15.03
C GLN A 426 4.34 -32.49 16.12
N ALA A 427 4.67 -32.83 17.36
CA ALA A 427 4.00 -32.54 18.63
C ALA A 427 3.86 -31.04 19.01
N ASN A 428 3.98 -30.13 18.05
CA ASN A 428 4.03 -28.69 18.24
C ASN A 428 2.86 -28.00 17.51
N PRO A 429 1.90 -27.37 18.21
CA PRO A 429 0.81 -26.62 17.58
C PRO A 429 1.38 -25.47 16.75
N VAL A 430 0.83 -25.22 15.56
CA VAL A 430 1.25 -24.13 14.66
C VAL A 430 0.93 -22.77 15.27
N LEU A 431 -0.32 -22.61 15.74
CA LEU A 431 -0.69 -21.45 16.53
C LEU A 431 0.08 -21.49 17.85
N LYS A 432 0.92 -20.47 18.09
CA LYS A 432 1.72 -20.32 19.32
C LYS A 432 1.15 -19.24 20.23
N LYS A 433 0.55 -18.20 19.65
CA LYS A 433 -0.06 -17.09 20.40
C LYS A 433 -1.23 -16.49 19.64
N LEU A 434 -2.34 -16.24 20.35
CA LEU A 434 -3.46 -15.44 19.89
C LEU A 434 -3.91 -14.54 21.04
N ASN A 435 -3.72 -13.23 20.91
CA ASN A 435 -3.95 -12.25 21.98
C ASN A 435 -3.16 -12.64 23.26
N ASP A 436 -3.84 -12.62 24.41
CA ASP A 436 -3.25 -13.00 25.70
C ASP A 436 -3.10 -14.52 25.88
N PHE A 437 -3.56 -15.34 24.93
CA PHE A 437 -3.46 -16.80 25.00
C PHE A 437 -2.18 -17.30 24.33
N VAL A 438 -1.40 -18.06 25.10
CA VAL A 438 -0.21 -18.77 24.61
C VAL A 438 -0.54 -20.26 24.47
N TYR A 439 -0.35 -20.78 23.27
CA TYR A 439 -0.59 -22.16 22.90
C TYR A 439 0.76 -22.90 23.01
N PHE A 440 0.97 -23.56 24.15
CA PHE A 440 2.24 -24.19 24.45
C PHE A 440 2.56 -25.33 23.49
N SER A 441 3.75 -25.28 22.89
CA SER A 441 4.32 -26.32 22.05
C SER A 441 5.06 -27.42 22.81
N GLN A 442 4.52 -27.85 23.95
CA GLN A 442 5.06 -28.99 24.69
C GLN A 442 4.00 -29.91 25.29
N TYR A 443 2.81 -30.01 24.68
CA TYR A 443 2.02 -31.23 24.85
C TYR A 443 2.46 -32.25 23.81
N LYS A 444 3.66 -32.81 24.01
CA LYS A 444 3.89 -34.20 23.62
C LYS A 444 2.80 -34.94 24.38
N GLY A 445 1.74 -35.36 23.70
CA GLY A 445 0.61 -36.02 24.33
C GLY A 445 1.16 -37.01 25.35
N ASN A 446 0.72 -36.88 26.60
CA ASN A 446 1.19 -37.68 27.74
C ASN A 446 0.75 -39.14 27.54
N THR A 447 1.27 -39.82 26.53
CA THR A 447 1.30 -41.26 26.51
C THR A 447 2.21 -41.63 27.67
N ALA A 448 1.61 -42.23 28.68
CA ALA A 448 2.36 -42.71 29.82
C ALA A 448 3.47 -43.65 29.32
N VAL A 449 4.71 -43.36 29.69
CA VAL A 449 5.84 -44.23 29.34
C VAL A 449 5.92 -45.33 30.38
N ALA A 450 5.70 -46.57 29.95
CA ALA A 450 5.88 -47.74 30.81
C ALA A 450 7.38 -47.96 31.07
N LEU A 451 7.76 -48.02 32.35
CA LEU A 451 9.13 -48.26 32.78
C LEU A 451 9.42 -49.75 32.98
N ALA A 452 10.71 -50.11 32.97
CA ALA A 452 11.16 -51.43 33.38
C ALA A 452 10.67 -51.78 34.79
N THR A 453 10.38 -53.05 35.05
CA THR A 453 9.68 -53.47 36.28
C THR A 453 10.60 -53.83 37.44
N SER A 454 11.92 -53.81 37.26
CA SER A 454 12.92 -54.09 38.31
C SER A 454 14.31 -53.53 37.95
N GLY A 455 15.21 -53.48 38.94
CA GLY A 455 16.62 -53.11 38.73
C GLY A 455 16.86 -51.59 38.67
N THR A 456 17.97 -51.21 38.04
CA THR A 456 18.27 -49.78 37.80
C THR A 456 17.59 -49.31 36.53
N ILE A 457 16.78 -48.26 36.62
CA ILE A 457 15.95 -47.74 35.54
C ILE A 457 16.45 -46.34 35.19
N ALA A 458 16.95 -46.17 33.97
CA ALA A 458 17.21 -44.84 33.42
C ALA A 458 15.89 -44.22 32.96
N VAL A 459 15.58 -43.02 33.44
CA VAL A 459 14.38 -42.27 33.07
C VAL A 459 14.80 -40.97 32.39
N THR A 460 14.51 -40.87 31.11
CA THR A 460 14.75 -39.64 30.34
C THR A 460 13.54 -38.73 30.52
N MET A 461 13.69 -37.71 31.36
CA MET A 461 12.58 -36.89 31.84
C MET A 461 12.04 -35.91 30.78
N THR A 462 12.65 -35.89 29.59
CA THR A 462 12.10 -35.23 28.39
C THR A 462 11.11 -36.10 27.63
N ASP A 463 11.02 -37.39 27.93
CA ASP A 463 10.24 -38.34 27.11
C ASP A 463 8.74 -38.27 27.36
N SER A 464 8.30 -37.99 28.59
CA SER A 464 6.90 -37.82 29.00
C SER A 464 6.80 -37.00 30.30
N GLU A 465 5.61 -36.51 30.64
CA GLU A 465 5.32 -36.02 32.00
C GLU A 465 4.73 -37.13 32.88
N VAL A 466 4.30 -38.26 32.29
CA VAL A 466 3.72 -39.38 33.02
C VAL A 466 4.51 -40.65 32.75
N PHE A 467 5.00 -41.27 33.82
CA PHE A 467 5.68 -42.56 33.77
C PHE A 467 4.88 -43.58 34.56
N THR A 468 4.64 -44.76 34.01
CA THR A 468 3.90 -45.84 34.67
C THR A 468 4.81 -47.01 34.97
N ILE A 469 4.58 -47.68 36.09
CA ILE A 469 5.32 -48.89 36.46
C ILE A 469 4.45 -49.82 37.30
N THR A 470 4.56 -51.12 37.03
CA THR A 470 4.08 -52.19 37.92
C THR A 470 5.30 -52.99 38.39
N PRO A 471 5.87 -52.69 39.57
CA PRO A 471 7.12 -53.30 39.99
C PRO A 471 7.00 -54.82 40.18
N ALA A 472 7.94 -55.55 39.60
CA ALA A 472 8.17 -56.99 39.75
C ALA A 472 9.44 -57.30 40.58
N GLY A 473 10.14 -56.27 41.05
CA GLY A 473 11.34 -56.33 41.88
C GLY A 473 11.64 -54.97 42.50
N ALA A 474 12.68 -54.88 43.32
CA ALA A 474 13.19 -53.59 43.78
C ALA A 474 13.71 -52.76 42.59
N CYS A 475 13.47 -51.45 42.62
CA CYS A 475 13.87 -50.53 41.54
C CYS A 475 14.72 -49.38 42.07
N THR A 476 15.62 -48.86 41.23
CA THR A 476 16.31 -47.58 41.43
C THR A 476 16.16 -46.70 40.20
N PHE A 477 15.50 -45.55 40.32
CA PHE A 477 15.31 -44.63 39.19
C PHE A 477 16.46 -43.62 39.10
N ASN A 478 17.09 -43.49 37.94
CA ASN A 478 18.08 -42.47 37.64
C ASN A 478 17.53 -41.55 36.55
N ALA A 479 17.29 -40.29 36.90
CA ALA A 479 16.81 -39.30 35.95
C ALA A 479 17.94 -38.72 35.09
N SER A 480 17.62 -38.45 33.83
CA SER A 480 18.41 -37.61 32.95
C SER A 480 17.50 -36.63 32.19
N GLY A 481 18.04 -35.49 31.79
CA GLY A 481 17.29 -34.45 31.07
C GLY A 481 16.27 -33.69 31.94
N GLY A 482 15.58 -32.75 31.29
CA GLY A 482 14.65 -31.80 31.90
C GLY A 482 15.05 -30.35 31.69
N TYR A 483 14.17 -29.44 32.08
CA TYR A 483 14.47 -28.01 32.19
C TYR A 483 13.81 -27.47 33.45
N ALA A 484 14.36 -26.39 34.02
CA ALA A 484 13.87 -25.80 35.26
C ALA A 484 12.36 -25.49 35.17
N GLY A 485 11.60 -25.91 36.17
CA GLY A 485 10.15 -25.77 36.24
C GLY A 485 9.35 -26.93 35.63
N LYS A 486 9.97 -27.84 34.87
CA LYS A 486 9.28 -29.02 34.30
C LYS A 486 8.72 -29.91 35.41
N ARG A 487 7.49 -30.40 35.22
CA ARG A 487 6.81 -31.32 36.15
C ARG A 487 6.71 -32.72 35.56
N CYS A 488 6.70 -33.73 36.43
CA CYS A 488 6.36 -35.09 36.03
C CYS A 488 5.73 -35.88 37.17
N SER A 489 5.03 -36.96 36.82
CA SER A 489 4.34 -37.87 37.72
C SER A 489 4.76 -39.31 37.43
N PHE A 490 5.14 -40.05 38.47
CA PHE A 490 5.28 -41.49 38.43
C PHE A 490 4.03 -42.13 39.01
N ILE A 491 3.33 -42.92 38.20
CA ILE A 491 2.17 -43.71 38.58
C ILE A 491 2.65 -45.14 38.82
N VAL A 492 2.70 -45.55 40.08
CA VAL A 492 3.17 -46.86 40.52
C VAL A 492 1.98 -47.73 40.88
N THR A 493 1.78 -48.82 40.14
CA THR A 493 0.75 -49.83 40.42
C THR A 493 1.37 -51.02 41.15
N THR A 494 0.76 -51.45 42.25
CA THR A 494 1.28 -52.57 43.04
C THR A 494 1.01 -53.92 42.39
N SER A 495 1.98 -54.84 42.45
CA SER A 495 1.86 -56.21 41.91
C SER A 495 1.19 -57.20 42.86
N GLY A 496 1.10 -56.88 44.16
CA GLY A 496 0.13 -57.48 45.08
C GLY A 496 0.48 -58.80 45.77
N THR A 497 1.70 -59.31 45.60
CA THR A 497 2.17 -60.49 46.35
C THR A 497 3.40 -60.20 47.20
N THR A 498 4.20 -59.21 46.82
CA THR A 498 5.43 -58.80 47.52
C THR A 498 5.51 -57.27 47.53
N SER A 499 5.92 -56.71 48.67
CA SER A 499 6.26 -55.29 48.75
C SER A 499 7.67 -55.07 48.23
N TYR A 500 7.80 -54.25 47.20
CA TYR A 500 9.09 -53.85 46.64
C TYR A 500 9.47 -52.45 47.12
N THR A 501 10.78 -52.24 47.33
CA THR A 501 11.34 -50.93 47.64
C THR A 501 11.76 -50.24 46.35
N LEU A 502 11.19 -49.05 46.11
CA LEU A 502 11.57 -48.17 45.02
C LEU A 502 12.46 -47.06 45.57
N THR A 503 13.67 -46.97 45.02
CA THR A 503 14.70 -46.01 45.38
C THR A 503 14.82 -44.95 44.29
N TRP A 504 15.06 -43.71 44.70
CA TRP A 504 15.30 -42.60 43.79
C TRP A 504 16.80 -42.26 43.82
N GLY A 505 17.43 -42.25 42.65
CA GLY A 505 18.85 -42.00 42.47
C GLY A 505 19.27 -40.58 42.86
N THR A 506 20.55 -40.27 42.69
CA THR A 506 21.16 -39.00 43.16
C THR A 506 20.60 -37.74 42.50
N ASN A 507 20.05 -37.87 41.29
CA ASN A 507 19.35 -36.80 40.56
C ASN A 507 18.01 -36.41 41.21
N PHE A 508 17.49 -37.19 42.15
CA PHE A 508 16.24 -36.89 42.83
C PHE A 508 16.49 -36.40 44.26
N LYS A 509 15.72 -35.39 44.69
CA LYS A 509 15.61 -34.95 46.08
C LYS A 509 14.24 -35.36 46.58
N THR A 510 14.19 -36.46 47.32
CA THR A 510 12.93 -37.14 47.70
C THR A 510 12.78 -37.24 49.21
N THR A 511 11.55 -37.43 49.66
CA THR A 511 11.22 -37.66 51.09
C THR A 511 11.78 -39.00 51.59
N GLY A 512 12.08 -39.93 50.67
CA GLY A 512 12.61 -41.26 50.97
C GLY A 512 12.18 -42.31 49.94
N THR A 513 12.57 -43.57 50.16
CA THR A 513 12.14 -44.71 49.35
C THR A 513 10.61 -44.89 49.41
N LEU A 514 10.03 -45.51 48.39
CA LEU A 514 8.61 -45.91 48.38
C LEU A 514 8.50 -47.42 48.52
N ALA A 515 7.75 -47.91 49.51
CA ALA A 515 7.39 -49.33 49.62
C ALA A 515 6.03 -49.56 48.96
N THR A 516 5.94 -50.49 48.01
CA THR A 516 4.70 -50.74 47.27
C THR A 516 3.62 -51.44 48.09
N GLY A 517 3.97 -52.10 49.20
CA GLY A 517 3.03 -52.92 49.98
C GLY A 517 2.62 -54.21 49.26
N THR A 518 1.75 -54.99 49.89
CA THR A 518 1.37 -56.35 49.46
C THR A 518 -0.05 -56.46 48.90
N THR A 519 -0.80 -55.36 48.75
CA THR A 519 -2.14 -55.39 48.15
C THR A 519 -2.04 -55.18 46.64
N THR A 520 -2.75 -55.96 45.83
CA THR A 520 -2.73 -55.86 44.36
C THR A 520 -3.44 -54.60 43.86
N ALA A 521 -2.93 -54.03 42.76
CA ALA A 521 -3.59 -52.97 41.97
C ALA A 521 -3.89 -51.67 42.74
N LYS A 522 -3.16 -51.42 43.82
CA LYS A 522 -3.13 -50.11 44.48
C LYS A 522 -2.23 -49.17 43.71
N VAL A 523 -2.55 -47.90 43.74
CA VAL A 523 -1.82 -46.88 42.98
C VAL A 523 -1.17 -45.87 43.92
N PHE A 524 0.10 -45.57 43.66
CA PHE A 524 0.80 -44.41 44.20
C PHE A 524 1.07 -43.43 43.08
N VAL A 525 0.98 -42.14 43.37
CA VAL A 525 1.46 -41.07 42.48
C VAL A 525 2.56 -40.32 43.20
N VAL A 526 3.73 -40.20 42.56
CA VAL A 526 4.86 -39.40 43.06
C VAL A 526 5.17 -38.30 42.06
N ASN A 527 5.10 -37.05 42.52
CA ASN A 527 5.27 -35.87 41.68
C ASN A 527 6.62 -35.21 41.92
N PHE A 528 7.23 -34.75 40.83
CA PHE A 528 8.50 -34.03 40.86
C PHE A 528 8.44 -32.74 40.05
N VAL A 529 9.31 -31.79 40.42
CA VAL A 529 9.64 -30.60 39.63
C VAL A 529 11.15 -30.52 39.41
N CYS A 530 11.58 -30.24 38.18
CA CYS A 530 12.98 -30.05 37.87
C CYS A 530 13.45 -28.67 38.33
N LYS A 531 14.52 -28.60 39.11
CA LYS A 531 15.07 -27.35 39.65
C LYS A 531 15.99 -26.65 38.64
N ASP A 532 16.87 -27.40 37.98
CA ASP A 532 18.04 -26.85 37.27
C ASP A 532 18.44 -27.65 36.02
N GLY A 533 17.55 -28.50 35.50
CA GLY A 533 17.82 -29.37 34.35
C GLY A 533 18.48 -30.71 34.70
N THR A 534 18.95 -30.90 35.94
CA THR A 534 19.60 -32.15 36.38
C THR A 534 19.06 -32.70 37.70
N THR A 535 18.52 -31.82 38.56
CA THR A 535 17.99 -32.14 39.88
C THR A 535 16.46 -32.09 39.88
N TRP A 536 15.82 -33.17 40.33
CA TRP A 536 14.37 -33.33 40.42
C TRP A 536 13.92 -33.36 41.87
N VAL A 537 13.13 -32.36 42.28
CA VAL A 537 12.66 -32.21 43.67
C VAL A 537 11.24 -32.76 43.77
N GLU A 538 11.02 -33.65 44.72
CA GLU A 538 9.68 -34.18 45.00
C GLU A 538 8.77 -33.06 45.50
N THR A 539 7.58 -32.95 44.92
CA THR A 539 6.55 -31.98 45.32
C THR A 539 5.41 -32.62 46.10
N GLY A 540 5.28 -33.95 46.03
CA GLY A 540 4.34 -34.71 46.84
C GLY A 540 4.23 -36.17 46.41
N ARG A 541 3.69 -37.00 47.29
CA ARG A 541 3.33 -38.39 47.00
C ARG A 541 2.02 -38.78 47.67
N THR A 542 1.28 -39.70 47.07
CA THR A 542 0.06 -40.28 47.69
C THR A 542 0.40 -41.47 48.58
N ALA A 543 -0.53 -41.85 49.46
CA ALA A 543 -0.60 -43.20 49.99
C ALA A 543 -1.16 -44.16 48.91
N ALA A 544 -1.18 -45.46 49.21
CA ALA A 544 -1.85 -46.45 48.38
C ALA A 544 -3.36 -46.11 48.29
N MET A 545 -3.85 -45.84 47.08
CA MET A 545 -5.28 -45.57 46.80
C MET A 545 -5.99 -46.84 46.34
#